data_AF-A0AAW9J9L1-F1
#
_entry.id   AF-A0AAW9J9L1-F1
#
_cell.length_a   1.000
_cell.length_b   1.000
_cell.length_c   1.000
_cell.angle_alpha   90.00
_cell.angle_beta   90.00
_cell.angle_gamma   90.00
#
_symmetry.space_group_name_H-M   'P 1'
#
loop_
_entity.id
_entity.type
_entity.pdbx_description
1 polymer ?
#
loop_
_entity_poly.entity_id
_entity_poly.type
_entity_poly.pdbx_seq_one_letter_code
_entity_poly.pdbx_strand_id
1 'polypeptide(L)'
;SSPMAEHVDEWVAQGRKNIFGQPVKVMELQSEAGAAGAVHGSLQAGALTTTYTASQGLLLMIPNMYKIAGEMLPTVFHVSARALATSSLSIFGDHQDVMAARQTGFAMLAEGAVQEVMDLAAVAHLTSIKTRIPFMNFFDGFRTSHEIQKIEVLEYDELAKLVDYDALDAFR
;
A
#
# COMPACT_ATOMS: atom_id res chain seq x y z
N SER A 1 -7.51 -8.15 -2.47
CA SER A 1 -6.22 -7.47 -2.59
C SER A 1 -5.37 -8.02 -3.73
N SER A 2 -5.36 -9.34 -3.98
CA SER A 2 -4.58 -9.97 -5.07
C SER A 2 -4.68 -9.31 -6.45
N PRO A 3 -5.86 -8.86 -6.93
CA PRO A 3 -5.95 -8.20 -8.24
C PRO A 3 -5.03 -7.00 -8.41
N MET A 4 -4.71 -6.28 -7.32
CA MET A 4 -3.76 -5.16 -7.39
C MET A 4 -2.34 -5.62 -7.76
N ALA A 5 -1.88 -6.73 -7.16
CA ALA A 5 -0.55 -7.27 -7.46
C ALA A 5 -0.50 -7.86 -8.88
N GLU A 6 -1.55 -8.57 -9.29
CA GLU A 6 -1.71 -9.16 -10.62
C GLU A 6 -1.66 -8.08 -11.72
N HIS A 7 -2.42 -6.99 -11.57
CA HIS A 7 -2.39 -5.90 -12.55
C HIS A 7 -1.04 -5.19 -12.63
N VAL A 8 -0.32 -5.04 -11.51
CA VAL A 8 1.03 -4.45 -11.55
C VAL A 8 2.00 -5.37 -12.30
N ASP A 9 1.92 -6.69 -12.08
CA ASP A 9 2.75 -7.66 -12.81
C ASP A 9 2.45 -7.63 -14.32
N GLU A 10 1.17 -7.58 -14.70
CA GLU A 10 0.75 -7.40 -16.09
C GLU A 10 1.27 -6.09 -16.70
N TRP A 11 1.18 -4.97 -15.97
CA TRP A 11 1.70 -3.68 -16.43
C TRP A 11 3.21 -3.70 -16.63
N VAL A 12 3.94 -4.38 -15.75
CA VAL A 12 5.39 -4.56 -15.87
C VAL A 12 5.71 -5.39 -17.12
N ALA A 13 4.98 -6.47 -17.37
CA ALA A 13 5.12 -7.29 -18.58
C ALA A 13 4.82 -6.49 -19.87
N GLN A 14 3.91 -5.52 -19.79
CA GLN A 14 3.59 -4.60 -20.89
C GLN A 14 4.59 -3.45 -21.04
N GLY A 15 5.63 -3.38 -20.20
CA GLY A 15 6.67 -2.35 -20.26
C GLY A 15 6.25 -1.00 -19.67
N ARG A 16 5.17 -0.95 -18.86
CA ARG A 16 4.76 0.27 -18.15
C ARG A 16 5.84 0.68 -17.16
N LYS A 17 6.16 1.97 -17.15
CA LYS A 17 7.18 2.56 -16.28
C LYS A 17 6.51 3.37 -15.17
N ASN A 18 7.14 3.38 -14.00
CA ASN A 18 6.80 4.29 -12.91
C ASN A 18 7.30 5.72 -13.21
N ILE A 19 7.03 6.66 -12.29
CA ILE A 19 7.46 8.06 -12.39
C ILE A 19 8.99 8.25 -12.46
N PHE A 20 9.78 7.22 -12.13
CA PHE A 20 11.24 7.23 -12.22
C PHE A 20 11.75 6.61 -13.54
N GLY A 21 10.86 6.32 -14.49
CA GLY A 21 11.22 5.77 -15.80
C GLY A 21 11.66 4.29 -15.76
N GLN A 22 11.37 3.58 -14.67
CA GLN A 22 11.75 2.18 -14.46
C GLN A 22 10.51 1.29 -14.36
N PRO A 23 10.56 0.02 -14.82
CA PRO A 23 9.51 -0.94 -14.49
C PRO A 23 9.51 -1.21 -12.99
N VAL A 24 8.33 -1.44 -12.41
CA VAL A 24 8.22 -1.84 -11.00
C VAL A 24 8.81 -3.25 -10.85
N LYS A 25 9.60 -3.48 -9.80
CA LYS A 25 10.09 -4.81 -9.46
C LYS A 25 9.06 -5.51 -8.57
N VAL A 26 8.36 -6.50 -9.12
CA VAL A 26 7.42 -7.35 -8.39
C VAL A 26 8.14 -8.60 -7.88
N MET A 27 7.92 -8.94 -6.61
CA MET A 27 8.45 -10.17 -6.01
C MET A 27 7.37 -10.81 -5.15
N GLU A 28 6.95 -12.02 -5.53
CA GLU A 28 6.09 -12.86 -4.70
C GLU A 28 6.92 -13.60 -3.67
N LEU A 29 6.46 -13.62 -2.42
CA LEU A 29 7.13 -14.31 -1.31
C LEU A 29 6.24 -15.38 -0.70
N GLN A 30 6.84 -16.24 0.12
CA GLN A 30 6.19 -17.42 0.70
C GLN A 30 5.03 -17.09 1.65
N SER A 31 4.98 -15.88 2.21
CA SER A 31 3.91 -15.39 3.07
C SER A 31 3.96 -13.87 3.21
N GLU A 32 2.87 -13.27 3.70
CA GLU A 32 2.79 -11.84 3.99
C GLU A 32 3.74 -11.41 5.11
N ALA A 33 4.07 -12.30 6.05
CA ALA A 33 5.13 -12.05 7.03
C ALA A 33 6.50 -11.88 6.35
N GLY A 34 6.79 -12.75 5.37
CA GLY A 34 7.98 -12.61 4.52
C GLY A 34 7.94 -11.33 3.71
N ALA A 35 6.80 -11.01 3.10
CA ALA A 35 6.61 -9.80 2.31
C ALA A 35 6.86 -8.55 3.14
N ALA A 36 6.34 -8.48 4.37
CA ALA A 36 6.58 -7.34 5.26
C ALA A 36 8.05 -7.21 5.66
N GLY A 37 8.76 -8.32 5.85
CA GLY A 37 10.21 -8.30 6.11
C GLY A 37 11.02 -7.82 4.90
N ALA A 38 10.64 -8.24 3.69
CA ALA A 38 11.27 -7.75 2.46
C ALA A 38 10.96 -6.28 2.21
N VAL A 39 9.75 -5.82 2.48
CA VAL A 39 9.38 -4.39 2.45
C VAL A 39 10.28 -3.62 3.42
N HIS A 40 10.40 -4.07 4.67
CA HIS A 40 11.27 -3.43 5.66
C HIS A 40 12.73 -3.35 5.18
N GLY A 41 13.31 -4.46 4.70
CA GLY A 41 14.68 -4.49 4.21
C GLY A 41 14.91 -3.62 2.95
N SER A 42 13.94 -3.59 2.04
CA SER A 42 14.00 -2.78 0.82
C SER A 42 13.95 -1.28 1.14
N LEU A 43 13.10 -0.88 2.09
CA LEU A 43 13.02 0.50 2.57
C LEU A 43 14.32 0.93 3.27
N GLN A 44 14.89 0.06 4.11
CA GLN A 44 16.19 0.30 4.75
C GLN A 44 17.33 0.46 3.73
N ALA A 45 17.21 -0.15 2.56
CA ALA A 45 18.17 -0.02 1.46
C ALA A 45 17.92 1.21 0.56
N GLY A 46 17.00 2.12 0.93
CA GLY A 46 16.73 3.36 0.20
C GLY A 46 15.77 3.20 -0.99
N ALA A 47 15.08 2.08 -1.12
CA ALA A 47 14.12 1.83 -2.21
C ALA A 47 12.68 2.04 -1.73
N LEU A 48 11.94 2.94 -2.38
CA LEU A 48 10.50 3.10 -2.16
C LEU A 48 9.78 1.79 -2.45
N THR A 49 9.10 1.25 -1.44
CA THR A 49 8.49 -0.08 -1.51
C THR A 49 7.04 0.01 -1.03
N THR A 50 6.15 -0.71 -1.69
CA THR A 50 4.72 -0.81 -1.36
C THR A 50 4.30 -2.27 -1.32
N THR A 51 3.14 -2.56 -0.72
CA THR A 51 2.57 -3.91 -0.69
C THR A 51 1.04 -3.86 -0.71
N TYR A 52 0.44 -4.98 -1.09
CA TYR A 52 -1.00 -5.18 -1.18
C TYR A 52 -1.38 -6.33 -0.26
N THR A 53 -2.32 -6.11 0.67
CA THR A 53 -2.74 -7.16 1.60
C THR A 53 -4.18 -6.99 2.07
N ALA A 54 -4.67 -7.93 2.87
CA ALA A 54 -5.99 -7.90 3.51
C ALA A 54 -6.06 -8.95 4.62
N SER A 55 -6.92 -8.74 5.61
CA SER A 55 -7.34 -9.75 6.59
C SER A 55 -6.14 -10.44 7.26
N GLN A 56 -6.04 -11.77 7.16
CA GLN A 56 -4.96 -12.53 7.77
C GLN A 56 -3.57 -12.13 7.29
N GLY A 57 -3.45 -11.75 6.02
CA GLY A 57 -2.19 -11.27 5.48
C GLY A 57 -1.70 -10.05 6.22
N LEU A 58 -2.59 -9.08 6.50
CA LEU A 58 -2.24 -7.89 7.26
C LEU A 58 -1.79 -8.23 8.68
N LEU A 59 -2.46 -9.18 9.35
CA LEU A 59 -2.03 -9.62 10.70
C LEU A 59 -0.60 -10.16 10.72
N LEU A 60 -0.21 -10.88 9.67
CA LEU A 60 1.16 -11.40 9.53
C LEU A 60 2.20 -10.29 9.30
N MET A 61 1.77 -9.12 8.82
CA MET A 61 2.65 -7.96 8.62
C MET A 61 2.83 -7.10 9.87
N ILE A 62 1.92 -7.15 10.85
CA ILE A 62 1.92 -6.30 12.07
C ILE A 62 3.28 -6.21 12.77
N PRO A 63 4.03 -7.30 13.00
CA PRO A 63 5.32 -7.20 13.67
C PRO A 63 6.32 -6.30 12.93
N ASN A 64 6.37 -6.39 11.59
CA ASN A 64 7.23 -5.54 10.77
C ASN A 64 6.69 -4.11 10.66
N MET A 65 5.38 -3.91 10.73
CA MET A 65 4.81 -2.56 10.75
C MET A 65 5.33 -1.73 11.92
N TYR A 66 5.44 -2.31 13.13
CA TYR A 66 6.06 -1.61 14.26
C TYR A 66 7.51 -1.19 13.97
N LYS A 67 8.28 -2.04 13.29
CA LYS A 67 9.67 -1.75 12.91
C LYS A 67 9.73 -0.63 11.88
N ILE A 68 8.93 -0.72 10.82
CA ILE A 68 8.84 0.27 9.74
C ILE A 68 8.45 1.64 10.29
N ALA A 69 7.43 1.71 11.17
CA ALA A 69 7.01 2.96 11.80
C ALA A 69 8.04 3.49 12.80
N GLY A 70 8.61 2.62 13.63
CA GLY A 70 9.63 3.01 14.61
C GLY A 70 10.91 3.55 13.98
N GLU A 71 11.23 3.12 12.75
CA GLU A 71 12.37 3.59 11.97
C GLU A 71 12.02 4.75 11.03
N MET A 72 10.77 5.22 11.04
CA MET A 72 10.26 6.31 10.19
C MET A 72 10.61 6.07 8.71
N LEU A 73 10.20 4.91 8.19
CA LEU A 73 10.43 4.55 6.79
C LEU A 73 9.21 4.89 5.93
N PRO A 74 9.37 5.66 4.83
CA PRO A 74 8.26 6.03 3.97
C PRO A 74 7.76 4.84 3.15
N THR A 75 6.52 4.42 3.38
CA THR A 75 5.87 3.34 2.63
C THR A 75 4.36 3.49 2.70
N VAL A 76 3.67 2.88 1.74
CA VAL A 76 2.21 2.79 1.72
C VAL A 76 1.80 1.33 1.57
N PHE A 77 0.99 0.85 2.50
CA PHE A 77 0.34 -0.45 2.42
C PHE A 77 -1.08 -0.22 1.92
N HIS A 78 -1.42 -0.81 0.78
CA HIS A 78 -2.75 -0.74 0.20
C HIS A 78 -3.56 -1.96 0.65
N VAL A 79 -4.59 -1.71 1.47
CA VAL A 79 -5.37 -2.75 2.15
C VAL A 79 -6.81 -2.73 1.66
N SER A 80 -7.21 -3.81 0.99
CA SER A 80 -8.64 -4.07 0.73
C SER A 80 -9.23 -4.67 2.00
N ALA A 81 -9.67 -3.82 2.94
CA ALA A 81 -10.09 -4.17 4.29
C ALA A 81 -11.11 -5.31 4.29
N ARG A 82 -10.85 -6.34 5.10
CA ARG A 82 -11.56 -7.61 5.07
C ARG A 82 -11.65 -8.23 6.45
N ALA A 83 -12.78 -8.88 6.71
CA ALA A 83 -13.04 -9.64 7.92
C ALA A 83 -11.90 -10.58 8.32
N LEU A 84 -11.68 -10.68 9.63
CA LEU A 84 -10.81 -11.68 10.23
C LEU A 84 -11.59 -12.97 10.46
N ALA A 85 -10.94 -14.10 10.24
CA ALA A 85 -11.47 -15.40 10.60
C ALA A 85 -11.52 -15.51 12.13
N THR A 86 -12.74 -15.49 12.67
CA THR A 86 -13.02 -15.65 14.10
C THR A 86 -13.71 -17.00 14.32
N SER A 87 -15.05 -17.04 14.34
CA SER A 87 -15.82 -18.29 14.36
C SER A 87 -15.88 -18.97 12.99
N SER A 88 -15.71 -18.19 11.92
CA SER A 88 -15.73 -18.65 10.53
C SER A 88 -14.86 -17.74 9.67
N LEU A 89 -14.33 -18.27 8.57
CA LEU A 89 -13.67 -17.48 7.55
C LEU A 89 -14.69 -16.59 6.82
N SER A 90 -14.34 -15.33 6.59
CA SER A 90 -15.06 -14.43 5.70
C SER A 90 -14.09 -13.75 4.75
N ILE A 91 -14.45 -13.72 3.47
CA ILE A 91 -13.69 -12.99 2.44
C ILE A 91 -14.23 -11.57 2.23
N PHE A 92 -15.33 -11.20 2.89
CA PHE A 92 -16.02 -9.92 2.65
C PHE A 92 -15.45 -8.78 3.48
N GLY A 93 -15.73 -7.55 3.03
CA GLY A 93 -15.21 -6.34 3.62
C GLY A 93 -15.81 -5.99 4.97
N ASP A 94 -14.94 -5.72 5.93
CA ASP A 94 -15.17 -4.93 7.14
C ASP A 94 -13.79 -4.39 7.61
N HIS A 95 -13.74 -3.69 8.74
CA HIS A 95 -12.50 -3.06 9.24
C HIS A 95 -11.77 -3.86 10.32
N GLN A 96 -12.08 -5.14 10.54
CA GLN A 96 -11.48 -5.92 11.62
C GLN A 96 -9.95 -6.02 11.50
N ASP A 97 -9.44 -6.15 10.29
CA ASP A 97 -8.03 -6.29 9.99
C ASP A 97 -7.24 -4.99 10.19
N VAL A 98 -7.69 -3.89 9.58
CA VAL A 98 -7.07 -2.57 9.71
C VAL A 98 -7.11 -2.08 11.15
N MET A 99 -8.21 -2.34 11.87
CA MET A 99 -8.33 -1.97 13.28
C MET A 99 -7.43 -2.82 14.18
N ALA A 100 -7.05 -4.04 13.79
CA ALA A 100 -6.07 -4.84 14.51
C ALA A 100 -4.64 -4.28 14.42
N ALA A 101 -4.37 -3.42 13.44
CA ALA A 101 -3.07 -2.80 13.21
C ALA A 101 -2.98 -1.32 13.65
N ARG A 102 -4.06 -0.72 14.18
CA ARG A 102 -4.13 0.71 14.52
C ARG A 102 -3.03 1.21 15.48
N GLN A 103 -2.53 0.33 16.33
CA GLN A 103 -1.51 0.65 17.33
C GLN A 103 -0.07 0.53 16.80
N THR A 104 0.13 0.16 15.54
CA THR A 104 1.46 -0.09 14.94
C THR A 104 2.28 1.19 14.72
N GLY A 105 1.64 2.36 14.73
CA GLY A 105 2.26 3.65 14.42
C GLY A 105 2.13 4.06 12.94
N PHE A 106 1.50 3.24 12.10
CA PHE A 106 1.12 3.64 10.75
C PHE A 106 0.02 4.71 10.79
N ALA A 107 0.15 5.73 9.94
CA ALA A 107 -0.98 6.61 9.63
C ALA A 107 -2.05 5.79 8.88
N MET A 108 -3.32 5.99 9.20
CA MET A 108 -4.41 5.25 8.56
C MET A 108 -5.27 6.22 7.76
N LEU A 109 -5.41 5.96 6.46
CA LEU A 109 -6.22 6.74 5.52
C LEU A 109 -7.30 5.84 4.92
N ALA A 110 -8.56 6.19 5.16
CA ALA A 110 -9.73 5.43 4.71
C ALA A 110 -10.30 6.06 3.44
N GLU A 111 -10.68 5.23 2.47
CA GLU A 111 -11.18 5.67 1.16
C GLU A 111 -12.57 5.05 0.91
N GLY A 112 -13.59 5.91 0.75
CA GLY A 112 -15.00 5.52 0.72
C GLY A 112 -15.58 5.26 -0.68
N ALA A 113 -14.88 5.66 -1.74
CA ALA A 113 -15.32 5.50 -3.12
C ALA A 113 -14.15 5.21 -4.06
N VAL A 114 -14.44 4.67 -5.26
CA VAL A 114 -13.41 4.32 -6.25
C VAL A 114 -12.60 5.54 -6.69
N GLN A 115 -13.23 6.71 -6.80
CA GLN A 115 -12.53 7.97 -7.06
C GLN A 115 -11.59 8.35 -5.91
N GLU A 116 -12.06 8.23 -4.67
CA GLU A 116 -11.23 8.51 -3.49
C GLU A 116 -10.03 7.58 -3.41
N VAL A 117 -10.17 6.32 -3.83
CA VAL A 117 -9.04 5.37 -3.92
C VAL A 117 -7.97 5.87 -4.90
N MET A 118 -8.37 6.46 -6.03
CA MET A 118 -7.42 7.04 -6.99
C MET A 118 -6.71 8.27 -6.40
N ASP A 119 -7.46 9.16 -5.77
CA ASP A 119 -6.98 10.45 -5.31
C ASP A 119 -6.11 10.31 -4.04
N LEU A 120 -6.61 9.57 -3.05
CA LEU A 120 -6.01 9.47 -1.72
C LEU A 120 -4.82 8.51 -1.67
N ALA A 121 -4.73 7.54 -2.58
CA ALA A 121 -3.53 6.72 -2.75
C ALA A 121 -2.31 7.59 -3.11
N ALA A 122 -2.47 8.58 -3.99
CA ALA A 122 -1.40 9.52 -4.31
C ALA A 122 -1.04 10.39 -3.09
N VAL A 123 -2.05 10.89 -2.37
CA VAL A 123 -1.85 11.67 -1.13
C VAL A 123 -1.06 10.87 -0.10
N ALA A 124 -1.39 9.60 0.12
CA ALA A 124 -0.69 8.72 1.06
C ALA A 124 0.79 8.56 0.69
N HIS A 125 1.11 8.31 -0.58
CA HIS A 125 2.49 8.15 -1.04
C HIS A 125 3.29 9.44 -0.89
N LEU A 126 2.77 10.57 -1.37
CA LEU A 126 3.43 11.87 -1.30
C LEU A 126 3.65 12.30 0.15
N THR A 127 2.64 12.11 1.00
CA THR A 127 2.73 12.46 2.43
C THR A 127 3.70 11.56 3.17
N SER A 128 3.73 10.25 2.85
CA SER A 128 4.66 9.33 3.48
C SER A 128 6.11 9.70 3.18
N ILE A 129 6.44 10.01 1.92
CA ILE A 129 7.78 10.48 1.52
C ILE A 129 8.16 11.73 2.31
N LYS A 130 7.27 12.72 2.36
CA LYS A 130 7.56 14.01 3.01
C LYS A 130 7.71 13.91 4.52
N THR A 131 6.86 13.13 5.18
CA THR A 131 6.77 13.06 6.64
C THR A 131 7.59 11.93 7.26
N ARG A 132 8.03 10.97 6.43
CA ARG A 132 8.64 9.71 6.86
C ARG A 132 7.73 8.83 7.72
N ILE A 133 6.43 9.11 7.74
CA ILE A 133 5.43 8.30 8.43
C ILE A 133 4.90 7.27 7.43
N PRO A 134 4.90 5.96 7.74
CA PRO A 134 4.31 4.97 6.87
C PRO A 134 2.77 5.03 6.90
N PHE A 135 2.13 4.77 5.78
CA PHE A 135 0.68 4.83 5.61
C PHE A 135 0.07 3.45 5.39
N MET A 136 -1.08 3.23 6.01
CA MET A 136 -2.04 2.20 5.67
C MET A 136 -3.20 2.89 4.95
N ASN A 137 -3.22 2.74 3.64
CA ASN A 137 -4.30 3.22 2.81
C ASN A 137 -5.30 2.09 2.61
N PHE A 138 -6.55 2.28 3.02
CA PHE A 138 -7.51 1.18 3.05
C PHE A 138 -8.89 1.57 2.55
N PHE A 139 -9.53 0.59 1.91
CA PHE A 139 -10.85 0.70 1.31
C PHE A 139 -11.61 -0.62 1.48
N ASP A 140 -12.93 -0.55 1.48
CA ASP A 140 -13.77 -1.69 1.82
C ASP A 140 -13.65 -2.83 0.79
N GLY A 141 -13.29 -4.02 1.28
CA GLY A 141 -13.19 -5.22 0.47
C GLY A 141 -14.52 -5.59 -0.17
N PHE A 142 -14.49 -5.92 -1.46
CA PHE A 142 -15.65 -6.11 -2.35
C PHE A 142 -16.49 -4.86 -2.56
N ARG A 143 -16.88 -4.14 -1.50
CA ARG A 143 -17.78 -3.00 -1.60
C ARG A 143 -17.17 -1.86 -2.40
N THR A 144 -15.90 -1.56 -2.21
CA THR A 144 -15.17 -0.55 -2.99
C THR A 144 -14.15 -1.21 -3.91
N SER A 145 -13.45 -2.24 -3.44
CA SER A 145 -12.34 -2.85 -4.21
C SER A 145 -12.75 -3.58 -5.49
N HIS A 146 -14.03 -3.93 -5.65
CA HIS A 146 -14.58 -4.58 -6.84
C HIS A 146 -15.73 -3.79 -7.46
N GLU A 147 -15.97 -2.57 -6.98
CA GLU A 147 -16.95 -1.69 -7.59
C GLU A 147 -16.35 -1.06 -8.85
N ILE A 148 -17.06 -1.14 -9.96
CA ILE A 148 -16.66 -0.49 -11.22
C ILE A 148 -17.39 0.84 -11.31
N GLN A 149 -16.62 1.93 -11.28
CA GLN A 149 -17.10 3.29 -11.48
C GLN A 149 -16.31 3.97 -12.58
N LYS A 150 -16.96 4.91 -13.29
CA LYS A 150 -16.25 5.85 -14.16
C LYS A 150 -15.61 6.91 -13.27
N ILE A 151 -14.29 6.97 -13.28
CA ILE A 151 -13.48 7.89 -12.47
C ILE A 151 -12.57 8.75 -13.35
N GLU A 152 -12.05 9.83 -12.78
CA GLU A 152 -10.93 10.59 -13.30
C GLU A 152 -9.62 10.02 -12.75
N VAL A 153 -8.59 9.92 -13.59
CA VAL A 153 -7.32 9.29 -13.26
C VAL A 153 -6.22 10.34 -13.40
N LEU A 154 -5.46 10.57 -12.34
CA LEU A 154 -4.24 11.38 -12.35
C LEU A 154 -3.15 10.72 -13.20
N GLU A 155 -2.59 11.49 -14.13
CA GLU A 155 -1.50 11.02 -14.99
C GLU A 155 -0.15 11.03 -14.25
N TYR A 156 0.76 10.16 -14.68
CA TYR A 156 2.06 9.97 -14.00
C TYR A 156 2.97 11.20 -14.09
N ASP A 157 2.88 11.97 -15.18
CA ASP A 157 3.67 13.20 -15.33
C ASP A 157 3.14 14.33 -14.44
N GLU A 158 1.85 14.35 -14.16
CA GLU A 158 1.23 15.25 -13.17
C GLU A 158 1.62 14.84 -11.75
N LEU A 159 1.52 13.55 -11.44
CA LEU A 159 1.94 13.00 -10.14
C LEU A 159 3.42 13.28 -9.86
N ALA A 160 4.30 13.11 -10.85
CA ALA A 160 5.72 13.36 -10.70
C ALA A 160 6.04 14.80 -10.26
N LYS A 161 5.25 15.79 -10.72
CA LYS A 161 5.43 17.21 -10.35
C LYS A 161 5.09 17.48 -8.88
N LEU A 162 4.34 16.60 -8.21
CA LEU A 162 3.92 16.75 -6.82
C LEU A 162 4.90 16.13 -5.82
N VAL A 163 5.89 15.35 -6.29
CA VAL A 163 6.85 14.68 -5.42
C VAL A 163 7.80 15.69 -4.78
N ASP A 164 7.96 15.57 -3.46
CA ASP A 164 8.99 16.29 -2.71
C ASP A 164 10.34 15.57 -2.92
N TYR A 165 11.08 16.01 -3.95
CA TYR A 165 12.34 15.37 -4.35
C TYR A 165 13.45 15.55 -3.30
N ASP A 166 13.44 16.64 -2.53
CA ASP A 166 14.41 16.84 -1.45
C ASP A 166 14.19 15.82 -0.33
N ALA A 167 12.92 15.57 0.05
CA ALA A 167 12.57 14.54 1.02
C ALA A 167 12.89 13.13 0.50
N LEU A 168 12.67 12.88 -0.79
CA LEU A 168 13.00 11.61 -1.44
C LEU A 168 14.51 11.34 -1.44
N ASP A 169 15.32 12.33 -1.79
CA ASP A 169 16.78 12.18 -1.82
C ASP A 169 17.36 12.10 -0.42
N ALA A 170 16.72 12.69 0.60
CA ALA A 170 17.11 12.49 1.99
C ALA A 170 16.78 11.08 2.53
N PHE A 171 15.83 10.37 1.91
CA PHE A 171 15.48 8.99 2.25
C PHE A 171 16.43 7.96 1.64
N ARG A 172 16.93 8.23 0.43
CA ARG A 172 17.88 7.38 -0.31
C ARG A 172 19.25 7.35 0.34
#